data_AF-A0A838Y594-F1
#
_entry.id   AF-A0A838Y594-F1
#
_cell.length_a   1.000
_cell.length_b   1.000
_cell.length_c   1.000
_cell.angle_alpha   90.00
_cell.angle_beta   90.00
_cell.angle_gamma   90.00
#
_symmetry.space_group_name_H-M   'P 1'
#
loop_
_entity.id
_entity.type
_entity.pdbx_description
1 polymer ?
#
loop_
_entity_poly.entity_id
_entity_poly.type
_entity_poly.pdbx_seq_one_letter_code
_entity_poly.pdbx_strand_id
1 'polypeptide(L)'
;MSIEIHRTEKPSTVIGMTTDESQFFIANTRTNGLLHKGYLSPVKDAVQEVIDLEVELKSLLGTESRDHFVKVRNVFVDDKTNNITLYVDYLHDKNVSPFISADEIANRLGNGYVDQHGSGRYVEVKTITAYFASESFNVIADHFYK
;
A
#
# COMPACT_ATOMS: atom_id res chain seq x y z
N MET A 1 -4.89 2.95 -14.72
CA MET A 1 -3.57 3.30 -14.17
C MET A 1 -2.72 2.04 -14.19
N SER A 2 -1.42 2.09 -14.51
CA SER A 2 -0.56 0.90 -14.53
C SER A 2 0.52 0.97 -13.46
N ILE A 3 0.84 -0.18 -12.88
CA ILE A 3 1.91 -0.35 -11.89
C ILE A 3 3.17 -0.87 -12.60
N GLU A 4 4.22 -0.07 -12.52
CA GLU A 4 5.58 -0.42 -12.95
C GLU A 4 6.37 -0.98 -11.77
N ILE A 5 7.18 -2.01 -12.01
CA ILE A 5 8.03 -2.63 -10.98
C ILE A 5 9.46 -2.69 -11.49
N HIS A 6 10.38 -2.17 -10.69
CA HIS A 6 11.79 -2.09 -10.99
C HIS A 6 12.60 -2.95 -10.02
N ARG A 7 13.61 -3.63 -10.57
CA ARG A 7 14.56 -4.42 -9.78
C ARG A 7 15.50 -3.48 -9.02
N THR A 8 15.82 -3.86 -7.80
CA THR A 8 16.91 -3.23 -7.04
C THR A 8 18.19 -4.09 -7.14
N GLU A 9 19.28 -3.59 -6.58
CA GLU A 9 20.51 -4.38 -6.40
C GLU A 9 20.31 -5.62 -5.52
N LYS A 10 19.30 -5.61 -4.64
CA LYS A 10 18.91 -6.75 -3.82
C LYS A 10 17.90 -7.61 -4.58
N PRO A 11 18.21 -8.88 -4.93
CA PRO A 11 17.28 -9.75 -5.66
C PRO A 11 15.96 -9.99 -4.94
N SER A 12 15.98 -9.91 -3.62
CA SER A 12 14.80 -10.03 -2.75
C SER A 12 13.90 -8.81 -2.75
N THR A 13 14.34 -7.67 -3.31
CA THR A 13 13.65 -6.39 -3.20
C THR A 13 13.36 -5.79 -4.56
N VAL A 14 12.14 -5.31 -4.74
CA VAL A 14 11.72 -4.48 -5.87
C VAL A 14 11.10 -3.19 -5.34
N ILE A 15 11.13 -2.16 -6.17
CA ILE A 15 10.34 -0.96 -5.97
C ILE A 15 9.24 -0.94 -7.03
N GLY A 16 8.08 -0.42 -6.68
CA GLY A 16 6.99 -0.23 -7.62
C GLY A 16 6.39 1.16 -7.50
N MET A 17 5.90 1.65 -8.63
CA MET A 17 5.22 2.94 -8.71
C MET A 17 4.12 2.92 -9.76
N THR A 18 3.11 3.76 -9.59
CA THR A 18 2.14 4.02 -10.65
C THR A 18 2.72 5.02 -11.65
N THR A 19 2.29 4.93 -12.90
CA THR A 19 2.76 5.81 -13.99
C THR A 19 2.44 7.30 -13.79
N ASP A 20 1.46 7.61 -12.93
CA ASP A 20 1.08 8.97 -12.55
C ASP A 20 1.72 9.42 -11.23
N GLU A 21 2.63 8.60 -10.68
CA GLU A 21 3.34 8.84 -9.43
C GLU A 21 2.44 9.00 -8.18
N SER A 22 1.17 8.57 -8.27
CA SER A 22 0.23 8.65 -7.15
C SER A 22 0.45 7.57 -6.08
N GLN A 23 1.20 6.50 -6.40
CA GLN A 23 1.58 5.44 -5.49
C GLN A 23 3.05 5.06 -5.69
N PHE A 24 3.74 4.81 -4.58
CA PHE A 24 5.09 4.23 -4.53
C PHE A 24 5.12 3.18 -3.42
N PHE A 25 5.76 2.04 -3.65
CA PHE A 25 5.89 0.99 -2.65
C PHE A 25 7.20 0.20 -2.80
N ILE A 26 7.62 -0.42 -1.71
CA ILE A 26 8.71 -1.39 -1.69
C ILE A 26 8.09 -2.79 -1.54
N ALA A 27 8.55 -3.78 -2.29
CA ALA A 27 8.19 -5.17 -2.02
C ALA A 27 9.44 -5.99 -1.77
N ASN A 28 9.43 -6.84 -0.73
CA ASN A 28 10.57 -7.66 -0.38
C ASN A 28 10.18 -9.06 0.14
N THR A 29 11.12 -10.00 0.13
CA THR A 29 10.91 -11.39 0.58
C THR A 29 11.45 -11.66 1.97
N ARG A 30 10.82 -12.59 2.69
CA ARG A 30 11.26 -13.06 4.02
C ARG A 30 12.62 -13.72 4.00
N THR A 31 12.86 -14.63 3.06
CA THR A 31 14.09 -15.45 3.08
C THR A 31 15.30 -14.77 2.44
N ASN A 32 15.14 -13.52 1.98
CA ASN A 32 16.05 -12.87 1.03
C ASN A 32 16.21 -13.62 -0.30
N GLY A 33 15.30 -14.56 -0.60
CA GLY A 33 15.20 -15.22 -1.88
C GLY A 33 14.78 -14.24 -2.98
N LEU A 34 15.08 -14.59 -4.24
CA LEU A 34 14.68 -13.80 -5.40
C LEU A 34 13.16 -13.58 -5.39
N LEU A 35 12.71 -12.33 -5.46
CA LEU A 35 11.31 -11.99 -5.66
C LEU A 35 10.93 -12.31 -7.12
N HIS A 36 10.65 -13.59 -7.40
CA HIS A 36 10.48 -14.09 -8.76
C HIS A 36 9.14 -13.65 -9.38
N LYS A 37 8.99 -13.86 -10.70
CA LYS A 37 7.81 -13.40 -11.46
C LYS A 37 6.47 -13.91 -10.92
N GLY A 38 6.45 -15.05 -10.24
CA GLY A 38 5.23 -15.63 -9.66
C GLY A 38 4.70 -14.84 -8.47
N TYR A 39 5.57 -14.14 -7.72
CA TYR A 39 5.14 -13.24 -6.63
C TYR A 39 4.74 -11.85 -7.13
N LEU A 40 5.14 -11.46 -8.35
CA LEU A 40 4.85 -10.13 -8.87
C LEU A 40 3.36 -9.92 -9.15
N SER A 41 2.64 -10.93 -9.62
CA SER A 41 1.19 -10.80 -9.84
C SER A 41 0.42 -10.61 -8.53
N PRO A 42 0.60 -11.45 -7.49
CA PRO A 42 0.02 -11.20 -6.17
C PRO A 42 0.37 -9.84 -5.59
N VAL A 43 1.63 -9.40 -5.71
CA VAL A 43 2.06 -8.06 -5.24
C VAL A 43 1.32 -6.95 -5.99
N LYS A 44 1.20 -7.04 -7.32
CA LYS A 44 0.48 -6.04 -8.12
C LYS A 44 -0.99 -5.98 -7.77
N ASP A 45 -1.64 -7.13 -7.63
CA ASP A 45 -3.05 -7.21 -7.29
C ASP A 45 -3.30 -6.62 -5.90
N ALA A 46 -2.45 -6.96 -4.93
CA ALA A 46 -2.51 -6.42 -3.58
C ALA A 46 -2.38 -4.89 -3.54
N VAL A 47 -1.49 -4.32 -4.35
CA VAL A 47 -1.34 -2.86 -4.47
C VAL A 47 -2.52 -2.24 -5.21
N GLN A 48 -3.04 -2.91 -6.23
CA GLN A 48 -4.21 -2.46 -6.99
C GLN A 48 -5.45 -2.38 -6.10
N GLU A 49 -5.68 -3.36 -5.22
CA GLU A 49 -6.77 -3.36 -4.23
C GLU A 49 -6.71 -2.11 -3.32
N VAL A 50 -5.51 -1.68 -2.93
CA VAL A 50 -5.33 -0.46 -2.13
C VAL A 50 -5.60 0.80 -2.93
N ILE A 51 -5.19 0.83 -4.20
CA ILE A 51 -5.50 1.94 -5.12
C ILE A 51 -7.01 2.04 -5.34
N ASP A 52 -7.67 0.91 -5.55
CA ASP A 52 -9.12 0.83 -5.76
C ASP A 52 -9.89 1.29 -4.52
N LEU A 53 -9.42 0.91 -3.32
CA LEU A 53 -9.94 1.43 -2.05
C LEU A 53 -9.77 2.95 -1.96
N GLU A 54 -8.60 3.51 -2.29
CA GLU A 54 -8.41 4.97 -2.27
C GLU A 54 -9.37 5.67 -3.24
N VAL A 55 -9.53 5.14 -4.45
CA VAL A 55 -10.45 5.68 -5.46
C VAL A 55 -11.89 5.66 -4.96
N GLU A 56 -12.32 4.57 -4.35
CA GLU A 56 -13.66 4.47 -3.77
C GLU A 56 -13.86 5.48 -2.63
N LEU A 57 -12.91 5.59 -1.71
CA LEU A 57 -13.00 6.55 -0.60
C LEU A 57 -13.06 7.98 -1.10
N LYS A 58 -12.26 8.32 -2.11
CA LYS A 58 -12.33 9.64 -2.76
C LYS A 58 -13.70 9.91 -3.36
N SER A 59 -14.33 8.90 -3.97
CA SER A 59 -15.70 9.01 -4.48
C SER A 59 -16.73 9.23 -3.37
N LEU A 60 -16.57 8.57 -2.21
CA LEU A 60 -17.49 8.71 -1.07
C LEU A 60 -17.34 10.06 -0.36
N LEU A 61 -16.12 10.58 -0.25
CA LEU A 61 -15.79 11.82 0.44
C LEU A 61 -16.11 13.09 -0.37
N GLY A 62 -16.24 12.99 -1.70
CA GLY A 62 -16.53 14.14 -2.55
C GLY A 62 -15.48 15.24 -2.41
N THR A 63 -15.87 16.41 -1.90
CA THR A 63 -14.96 17.57 -1.73
C THR A 63 -13.90 17.38 -0.65
N GLU A 64 -14.14 16.52 0.34
CA GLU A 64 -13.19 16.22 1.42
C GLU A 64 -12.14 15.19 1.00
N SER A 65 -12.27 14.61 -0.20
CA SER A 65 -11.37 13.57 -0.73
C SER A 65 -9.90 13.99 -0.81
N ARG A 66 -9.61 15.30 -0.89
CA ARG A 66 -8.26 15.85 -0.93
C ARG A 66 -7.53 15.78 0.43
N ASP A 67 -8.29 15.56 1.50
CA ASP A 67 -7.80 15.55 2.87
C ASP A 67 -7.59 14.11 3.39
N HIS A 68 -7.69 13.10 2.51
CA HIS A 68 -7.57 11.68 2.83
C HIS A 68 -6.83 10.89 1.74
N PHE A 69 -5.90 10.01 2.14
CA PHE A 69 -5.12 9.15 1.24
C PHE A 69 -4.87 7.77 1.85
N VAL A 70 -4.79 6.73 1.03
CA VAL A 70 -4.43 5.37 1.46
C VAL A 70 -3.25 4.89 0.62
N LYS A 71 -2.08 4.76 1.25
CA LYS A 71 -0.82 4.49 0.54
C LYS A 71 -0.19 3.19 1.00
N VAL A 72 0.23 2.37 0.04
CA VAL A 72 1.04 1.19 0.35
C VAL A 72 2.46 1.66 0.62
N ARG A 73 3.04 1.22 1.73
CA ARG A 73 4.45 1.47 2.04
C ARG A 73 5.31 0.27 1.69
N ASN A 74 4.87 -0.89 2.16
CA ASN A 74 5.58 -2.13 1.93
C ASN A 74 4.64 -3.29 1.61
N VAL A 75 5.10 -4.18 0.74
CA VAL A 75 4.51 -5.50 0.49
C VAL A 75 5.53 -6.56 0.87
N PHE A 76 5.33 -7.20 2.00
CA PHE A 76 6.21 -8.24 2.51
C PHE A 76 5.71 -9.61 2.05
N VAL A 77 6.53 -10.31 1.27
CA VAL A 77 6.24 -11.65 0.75
C VAL A 77 6.93 -12.68 1.64
N ASP A 78 6.14 -13.43 2.40
CA ASP A 78 6.61 -14.63 3.08
C ASP A 78 6.70 -15.77 2.07
N ASP A 79 7.82 -15.83 1.37
CA ASP A 79 8.14 -16.85 0.37
C ASP A 79 8.41 -18.24 0.95
N LYS A 80 8.36 -18.39 2.28
CA LYS A 80 8.40 -19.70 2.96
C LYS A 80 7.01 -20.30 3.12
N THR A 81 6.00 -19.47 3.39
CA THR A 81 4.63 -19.93 3.66
C THR A 81 3.62 -19.47 2.62
N ASN A 82 4.08 -18.78 1.57
CA ASN A 82 3.24 -18.15 0.55
C ASN A 82 2.22 -17.17 1.15
N ASN A 83 2.65 -16.28 2.04
CA ASN A 83 1.79 -15.22 2.60
C ASN A 83 2.26 -13.84 2.15
N ILE A 84 1.34 -12.88 2.15
CA ILE A 84 1.60 -11.48 1.83
C ILE A 84 1.12 -10.62 2.99
N THR A 85 2.01 -9.75 3.48
CA THR A 85 1.65 -8.69 4.44
C THR A 85 1.73 -7.34 3.76
N LEU A 86 0.62 -6.61 3.78
CA LEU A 86 0.52 -5.23 3.32
C LEU A 86 0.74 -4.28 4.49
N TYR A 87 1.68 -3.35 4.34
CA TYR A 87 1.85 -2.22 5.25
C TYR A 87 1.27 -0.99 4.57
N VAL A 88 0.20 -0.46 5.14
CA VAL A 88 -0.61 0.60 4.55
C VAL A 88 -0.68 1.78 5.51
N ASP A 89 -0.44 2.97 4.99
CA ASP A 89 -0.72 4.20 5.72
C ASP A 89 -2.06 4.77 5.28
N TYR A 90 -2.89 5.11 6.26
CA TYR A 90 -4.03 6.00 6.06
C TYR A 90 -3.63 7.40 6.51
N LEU A 91 -3.48 8.31 5.55
CA LEU A 91 -3.13 9.70 5.82
C LEU A 91 -4.38 10.57 5.81
N HIS A 92 -4.48 11.46 6.79
CA HIS A 92 -5.48 12.53 6.77
C HIS A 92 -4.91 13.87 7.25
N ASP A 93 -5.52 14.96 6.79
CA ASP A 93 -5.13 16.29 7.26
C ASP A 93 -5.44 16.45 8.76
N LYS A 94 -4.58 17.15 9.48
CA LYS A 94 -4.74 17.40 10.92
C LYS A 94 -6.00 18.14 11.30
N ASN A 95 -6.62 18.85 10.36
CA ASN A 95 -7.83 19.64 10.58
C ASN A 95 -9.11 18.84 10.32
N VAL A 96 -8.99 17.58 9.86
CA VAL A 96 -10.14 16.69 9.62
C VAL A 96 -10.03 15.42 10.46
N SER A 97 -11.18 14.83 10.77
CA SER A 97 -11.23 13.53 11.45
C SER A 97 -11.02 12.39 10.45
N PRO A 98 -10.44 11.24 10.86
CA PRO A 98 -10.37 10.07 10.00
C PRO A 98 -11.79 9.64 9.56
N PHE A 99 -11.96 9.44 8.26
CA PHE A 99 -13.22 9.02 7.64
C PHE A 99 -13.54 7.55 7.90
N ILE A 100 -12.52 6.69 7.89
CA ILE A 100 -12.62 5.27 8.20
C ILE A 100 -11.54 4.85 9.19
N SER A 101 -11.80 3.78 9.93
CA SER A 101 -10.84 3.23 10.89
C SER A 101 -9.77 2.38 10.23
N ALA A 102 -8.63 2.22 10.91
CA ALA A 102 -7.56 1.30 10.49
C ALA A 102 -8.05 -0.15 10.35
N ASP A 103 -8.90 -0.61 11.28
CA ASP A 103 -9.50 -1.95 11.25
C ASP A 103 -10.42 -2.14 10.05
N GLU A 104 -11.20 -1.10 9.71
CA GLU A 104 -12.05 -1.12 8.52
C GLU A 104 -11.21 -1.23 7.24
N ILE A 105 -10.13 -0.44 7.10
CA ILE A 105 -9.20 -0.56 5.98
C ILE A 105 -8.62 -1.98 5.91
N ALA A 106 -8.14 -2.52 7.03
CA ALA A 106 -7.57 -3.86 7.08
C ALA A 106 -8.58 -4.93 6.63
N ASN A 107 -9.81 -4.87 7.14
CA ASN A 107 -10.89 -5.79 6.78
C ASN A 107 -11.23 -5.70 5.29
N ARG A 108 -11.33 -4.48 4.76
CA ARG A 108 -11.63 -4.23 3.34
C ARG A 108 -10.54 -4.71 2.40
N LEU A 109 -9.28 -4.73 2.85
CA LEU A 109 -8.13 -5.25 2.12
C LEU A 109 -7.89 -6.75 2.35
N GLY A 110 -8.85 -7.45 2.94
CA GLY A 110 -8.82 -8.91 3.08
C GLY A 110 -7.88 -9.41 4.17
N ASN A 111 -7.66 -8.64 5.24
CA ASN A 111 -6.86 -9.11 6.38
C ASN A 111 -7.43 -10.41 6.97
N GLY A 112 -6.58 -11.45 7.07
CA GLY A 112 -6.95 -12.76 7.57
C GLY A 112 -7.58 -13.70 6.53
N TYR A 113 -7.73 -13.27 5.28
CA TYR A 113 -8.29 -14.09 4.19
C TYR A 113 -7.20 -14.64 3.26
N VAL A 114 -7.57 -15.64 2.46
CA VAL A 114 -6.73 -16.17 1.39
C VAL A 114 -7.09 -15.47 0.09
N ASP A 115 -6.09 -14.96 -0.64
CA ASP A 115 -6.29 -14.29 -1.91
C ASP A 115 -6.50 -15.26 -3.09
N GLN A 116 -6.78 -14.71 -4.27
CA GLN A 116 -7.00 -15.49 -5.49
C GLN A 116 -5.80 -16.32 -5.94
N HIS A 117 -4.61 -16.05 -5.42
CA HIS A 117 -3.37 -16.79 -5.69
C HIS A 117 -3.10 -17.89 -4.66
N GLY A 118 -4.03 -18.11 -3.72
CA GLY A 118 -3.82 -19.06 -2.62
C GLY A 118 -2.84 -18.55 -1.56
N SER A 119 -2.58 -17.25 -1.50
CA SER A 119 -1.69 -16.64 -0.51
C SER A 119 -2.49 -16.12 0.67
N GLY A 120 -2.04 -16.39 1.90
CA GLY A 120 -2.64 -15.75 3.08
C GLY A 120 -2.35 -14.25 3.09
N ARG A 121 -3.35 -13.42 3.33
CA ARG A 121 -3.24 -11.96 3.36
C ARG A 121 -3.30 -11.44 4.79
N TYR A 122 -2.31 -10.61 5.12
CA TYR A 122 -2.27 -9.83 6.35
C TYR A 122 -2.16 -8.36 6.00
N VAL A 123 -2.78 -7.49 6.78
CA VAL A 123 -2.78 -6.05 6.53
C VAL A 123 -2.53 -5.32 7.83
N GLU A 124 -1.46 -4.55 7.87
CA GLU A 124 -1.13 -3.63 8.96
C GLU A 124 -1.38 -2.20 8.49
N VAL A 125 -2.31 -1.53 9.17
CA VAL A 125 -2.72 -0.18 8.82
C VAL A 125 -2.30 0.80 9.90
N LYS A 126 -1.61 1.87 9.50
CA LYS A 126 -1.22 2.97 10.38
C LYS A 126 -1.96 4.24 9.99
N THR A 127 -2.68 4.85 10.92
CA THR A 127 -3.26 6.18 10.72
C THR A 127 -2.20 7.24 10.99
N ILE A 128 -1.98 8.11 10.01
CA ILE A 128 -1.01 9.20 10.08
C ILE A 128 -1.74 10.53 9.86
N THR A 129 -1.52 11.45 10.77
CA THR A 129 -2.03 12.81 10.68
C THR A 129 -0.91 13.74 10.23
N ALA A 130 -1.15 14.56 9.20
CA ALA A 130 -0.18 15.56 8.73
C ALA A 130 -0.85 16.88 8.34
N TYR A 131 -0.07 17.96 8.16
CA TYR A 131 -0.61 19.23 7.67
C TYR A 131 -0.40 19.33 6.16
N PHE A 132 -1.46 19.11 5.39
CA PHE A 132 -1.38 18.93 3.94
C PHE A 132 -1.12 20.23 3.20
N ALA A 133 -1.46 21.37 3.79
CA ALA A 133 -1.12 22.69 3.23
C ALA A 133 0.37 23.06 3.40
N SER A 134 1.19 22.20 4.00
CA SER A 134 2.65 22.41 4.05
C SER A 134 3.28 22.13 2.69
N GLU A 135 4.15 23.02 2.21
CA GLU A 135 4.89 22.82 0.96
C GLU A 135 5.84 21.60 0.98
N SER A 136 6.22 21.15 2.17
CA SER A 136 7.06 19.94 2.34
C SER A 136 6.24 18.65 2.40
N PHE A 137 4.91 18.72 2.36
CA PHE A 137 4.06 17.55 2.40
C PHE A 137 3.95 16.91 1.01
N ASN A 138 4.23 15.61 0.96
CA ASN A 138 3.90 14.75 -0.15
C ASN A 138 3.44 13.41 0.38
N VAL A 139 2.34 12.87 -0.16
CA VAL A 139 1.72 11.61 0.28
C VAL A 139 2.64 10.39 0.14
N ILE A 140 3.65 10.46 -0.73
CA ILE A 140 4.67 9.43 -0.95
C ILE A 140 6.09 9.90 -0.56
N ALA A 141 6.20 10.84 0.39
CA ALA A 141 7.50 11.29 0.89
C ALA A 141 8.35 10.15 1.49
N ASP A 142 9.67 10.27 1.35
CA ASP A 142 10.68 9.26 1.72
C ASP A 142 10.61 8.80 3.18
N HIS A 143 10.28 9.70 4.11
CA HIS A 143 10.22 9.40 5.54
C HIS A 143 9.12 8.41 5.92
N PHE A 144 8.13 8.18 5.04
CA PHE A 144 7.11 7.14 5.23
C PHE A 144 7.59 5.72 4.89
N TYR A 145 8.80 5.58 4.33
CA TYR A 145 9.36 4.29 3.90
C TYR A 145 10.61 3.88 4.71
N LYS A 146 10.82 4.51 5.87
CA LYS A 146 11.95 4.26 6.78
C LYS A 146 11.63 3.18 7.80
#